data_AF-A0A7Y2D5D6-F1
#
_entry.id   AF-A0A7Y2D5D6-F1
#
_cell.length_a   1.000
_cell.length_b   1.000
_cell.length_c   1.000
_cell.angle_alpha   90.00
_cell.angle_beta   90.00
_cell.angle_gamma   90.00
#
_symmetry.space_group_name_H-M   'P 1'
#
loop_
_entity.id
_entity.type
_entity.pdbx_description
1 polymer ?
#
loop_
_entity_poly.entity_id
_entity_poly.type
_entity_poly.pdbx_seq_one_letter_code
_entity_poly.pdbx_strand_id
1 'polypeptide(L)'
;MDEREAELREQIENLAKSHLESGDATGWFDELYKAADGDIDMIPWLDLEPNRFLVEWDNGKIGPGDGKRALVVGCGLGDEAE
;
A
#
# COMPACT_ATOMS: atom_id res chain seq x y z
N MET A 1 -16.27 -9.03 0.87
CA MET A 1 -15.86 -7.84 0.11
C MET A 1 -17.09 -7.00 -0.03
N ASP A 2 -17.06 -5.80 0.54
CA ASP A 2 -18.13 -4.81 0.41
C ASP A 2 -18.25 -4.41 -1.08
N GLU A 3 -19.46 -4.15 -1.56
CA GLU A 3 -19.69 -3.69 -2.94
C GLU A 3 -18.91 -2.39 -3.21
N ARG A 4 -18.85 -1.51 -2.21
CA ARG A 4 -18.08 -0.25 -2.28
C ARG A 4 -16.57 -0.48 -2.46
N GLU A 5 -16.01 -1.47 -1.79
CA GLU A 5 -14.60 -1.83 -1.92
C GLU A 5 -14.29 -2.38 -3.32
N ALA A 6 -15.20 -3.20 -3.86
CA ALA A 6 -15.07 -3.75 -5.20
C ALA A 6 -15.08 -2.66 -6.28
N GLU A 7 -16.00 -1.70 -6.17
CA GLU A 7 -16.09 -0.55 -7.07
C GLU A 7 -14.83 0.33 -7.00
N LEU A 8 -14.33 0.59 -5.80
CA LEU A 8 -13.08 1.35 -5.60
C LEU A 8 -11.89 0.67 -6.27
N ARG A 9 -11.76 -0.66 -6.11
CA ARG A 9 -10.69 -1.43 -6.77
C ARG A 9 -10.79 -1.36 -8.30
N GLU A 10 -12.00 -1.49 -8.85
CA GLU A 10 -12.20 -1.37 -10.30
C GLU A 10 -11.81 0.02 -10.82
N GLN A 11 -12.15 1.09 -10.10
CA GLN A 11 -11.76 2.45 -10.45
C GLN A 11 -10.24 2.63 -10.45
N ILE A 12 -9.56 2.12 -9.43
CA ILE A 12 -8.09 2.18 -9.32
C ILE A 12 -7.43 1.38 -10.43
N GLU A 13 -7.94 0.19 -10.76
CA GLU A 13 -7.42 -0.61 -11.87
C GLU A 13 -7.54 0.12 -13.22
N ASN A 14 -8.65 0.80 -13.46
CA ASN A 14 -8.86 1.57 -14.68
C ASN A 14 -7.93 2.79 -14.74
N LEU A 15 -7.73 3.48 -13.62
CA LEU A 15 -6.77 4.58 -13.52
C LEU A 15 -5.34 4.10 -13.83
N ALA A 16 -4.92 2.99 -13.22
CA ALA A 16 -3.60 2.39 -13.44
C ALA A 16 -3.41 1.97 -14.91
N LYS A 17 -4.43 1.38 -15.55
CA LYS A 17 -4.40 1.04 -16.98
C LYS A 17 -4.21 2.27 -17.86
N SER A 18 -4.95 3.35 -17.60
CA SER A 18 -4.83 4.60 -18.39
C SER A 18 -3.43 5.19 -18.29
N HIS A 19 -2.86 5.22 -17.09
CA HIS A 19 -1.49 5.67 -16.85
C HIS A 19 -0.45 4.80 -17.56
N LEU A 20 -0.61 3.47 -17.49
CA LEU A 20 0.25 2.52 -18.20
C LEU A 20 0.22 2.73 -19.72
N GLU A 21 -0.97 2.93 -20.30
CA GLU A 21 -1.14 3.20 -21.74
C GLU A 21 -0.51 4.53 -22.16
N SER A 22 -0.45 5.52 -21.26
CA SER A 22 0.21 6.80 -21.50
C SER A 22 1.74 6.76 -21.34
N GLY A 23 2.31 5.62 -20.93
CA GLY A 23 3.75 5.45 -20.69
C GLY A 23 4.21 5.89 -19.29
N ASP A 24 3.28 6.17 -18.38
CA ASP A 24 3.54 6.56 -16.99
C ASP A 24 2.96 5.52 -16.04
N ALA A 25 3.62 4.35 -15.94
CA ALA A 25 3.13 3.21 -15.19
C ALA A 25 2.91 3.45 -13.68
N THR A 26 3.44 4.54 -13.12
CA THR A 26 3.38 4.85 -11.68
C THR A 26 2.64 6.13 -11.33
N GLY A 27 2.37 7.04 -12.29
CA GLY A 27 1.74 8.32 -11.96
C GLY A 27 0.34 8.21 -11.34
N TRP A 28 -0.35 7.09 -11.55
CA TRP A 28 -1.65 6.84 -10.94
C TRP A 28 -1.60 6.78 -9.41
N PHE A 29 -0.45 6.46 -8.80
CA PHE A 29 -0.29 6.52 -7.35
C PHE A 29 -0.40 7.97 -6.85
N ASP A 30 0.29 8.90 -7.49
CA ASP A 30 0.26 10.32 -7.11
C ASP A 30 -1.14 10.91 -7.29
N GLU A 31 -1.85 10.51 -8.35
CA GLU A 31 -3.23 10.93 -8.58
C GLU A 31 -4.17 10.37 -7.51
N LEU A 32 -4.07 9.07 -7.21
CA LEU A 32 -4.88 8.43 -6.18
C LEU A 32 -4.65 9.04 -4.80
N TYR A 33 -3.39 9.22 -4.38
CA TYR A 33 -3.07 9.81 -3.07
C TYR A 33 -3.53 11.27 -2.95
N LYS A 34 -3.50 12.05 -4.05
CA LYS A 34 -4.07 13.41 -4.07
C LYS A 34 -5.59 13.39 -3.99
N ALA A 35 -6.23 12.49 -4.72
CA ALA A 35 -7.69 12.35 -4.73
C ALA A 35 -8.24 11.87 -3.38
N ALA A 36 -7.47 11.05 -2.67
CA ALA A 36 -7.80 10.61 -1.32
C ALA A 36 -7.91 11.78 -0.33
N ASP A 37 -7.14 12.86 -0.50
CA ASP A 37 -7.18 14.05 0.39
C ASP A 37 -7.10 13.70 1.90
N GLY A 38 -6.35 12.66 2.24
CA GLY A 38 -6.23 12.14 3.61
C GLY A 38 -7.33 11.17 4.04
N ASP A 39 -8.32 10.89 3.20
CA ASP A 39 -9.29 9.81 3.39
C ASP A 39 -8.62 8.45 3.11
N ILE A 40 -8.27 7.78 4.20
CA ILE A 40 -7.62 6.47 4.17
C ILE A 40 -8.51 5.36 3.63
N ASP A 41 -9.84 5.50 3.67
CA ASP A 41 -10.79 4.50 3.17
C ASP A 41 -10.75 4.40 1.64
N MET A 42 -10.12 5.38 0.97
CA MET A 42 -9.89 5.37 -0.48
C MET A 42 -8.65 4.55 -0.89
N ILE A 43 -7.87 4.05 0.07
CA ILE A 43 -6.64 3.28 -0.18
C ILE A 43 -6.87 1.81 0.22
N PRO A 44 -7.27 0.93 -0.73
CA PRO A 44 -7.78 -0.41 -0.41
C PRO A 44 -6.72 -1.44 0.00
N TRP A 45 -5.46 -1.01 0.13
CA TRP A 45 -4.35 -1.82 0.67
C TRP A 45 -3.80 -1.25 1.98
N LEU A 46 -4.39 -0.17 2.49
CA LEU A 46 -4.04 0.37 3.79
C LEU A 46 -4.83 -0.37 4.86
N ASP A 47 -4.17 -1.30 5.54
CA ASP A 47 -4.78 -2.07 6.62
C ASP A 47 -4.56 -1.42 8.00
N LEU A 48 -3.78 -0.32 8.08
CA LEU A 48 -3.35 0.36 9.33
C LEU A 48 -2.70 -0.56 10.37
N GLU A 49 -2.27 -1.73 9.94
CA GLU A 49 -1.62 -2.74 10.75
C GLU A 49 -0.38 -3.24 10.01
N PRO A 50 0.70 -3.62 10.72
CA PRO A 50 1.86 -4.19 10.09
C PRO A 50 1.48 -5.43 9.27
N ASN A 51 2.06 -5.56 8.08
CA ASN A 51 1.82 -6.72 7.23
C ASN A 51 1.97 -8.05 7.99
N ARG A 52 0.92 -8.88 8.01
CA ARG A 52 0.91 -10.15 8.75
C ARG A 52 2.08 -11.09 8.42
N PHE A 53 2.58 -11.08 7.19
CA PHE A 53 3.70 -11.93 6.78
C PHE A 53 5.03 -11.41 7.35
N LEU A 54 5.15 -10.10 7.56
CA LEU A 54 6.27 -9.49 8.27
C LEU A 54 6.26 -9.91 9.74
N VAL A 55 5.11 -9.82 10.40
CA VAL A 55 4.93 -10.23 11.81
C VAL A 55 5.17 -11.74 11.99
N GLU A 56 4.63 -12.59 11.11
CA GLU A 56 4.87 -14.04 11.13
C GLU A 56 6.34 -14.40 10.89
N TRP A 57 7.06 -13.62 10.09
CA TRP A 57 8.48 -13.81 9.85
C TRP A 57 9.33 -13.43 11.08
N ASP A 58 8.93 -12.39 11.81
CA ASP A 58 9.58 -11.93 13.04
C ASP A 58 9.36 -12.87 14.24
N ASN A 59 8.23 -13.59 14.28
CA ASN A 59 7.82 -14.52 15.35
C ASN A 59 8.71 -15.79 15.55
N GLY A 60 10.01 -15.71 15.28
CA GLY A 60 11.00 -16.69 15.71
C GLY A 60 12.10 -17.02 14.70
N LYS A 61 12.08 -16.42 13.49
CA LYS A 61 13.11 -16.66 12.46
C LYS A 61 14.16 -15.56 12.40
N ILE A 62 13.77 -14.35 12.76
CA ILE A 62 14.66 -13.21 12.91
C ILE A 62 14.55 -12.81 14.37
N GLY A 63 15.66 -12.93 15.12
CA GLY A 63 15.69 -12.36 16.47
C GLY A 63 15.47 -10.85 16.41
N PRO A 64 15.26 -10.18 17.56
CA PRO A 64 15.07 -8.73 17.59
C PRO A 64 16.11 -8.03 16.70
N GLY A 65 15.67 -7.01 15.97
CA GLY A 65 16.46 -6.24 15.00
C GLY A 65 17.61 -5.44 15.63
N ASP A 66 18.22 -5.93 16.71
CA ASP A 66 19.28 -5.36 17.55
C ASP A 66 20.35 -4.65 16.69
N GLY A 67 20.13 -3.35 16.43
CA GLY A 67 21.01 -2.49 15.65
C GLY A 67 21.08 -2.76 14.13
N LYS A 68 20.20 -3.58 13.56
CA LYS A 68 20.14 -3.87 12.12
C LYS A 68 19.21 -2.90 11.40
N ARG A 69 19.45 -2.70 10.10
CA ARG A 69 18.64 -1.81 9.25
C ARG A 69 17.73 -2.63 8.35
N ALA A 70 16.48 -2.22 8.24
CA ALA A 70 15.51 -2.75 7.29
C ALA A 70 15.10 -1.67 6.27
N LEU A 71 14.55 -2.09 5.13
CA LEU A 71 13.97 -1.22 4.12
C LEU A 71 12.64 -1.81 3.68
N VAL A 72 11.57 -1.01 3.77
CA VAL A 72 10.25 -1.35 3.25
C VAL A 72 10.12 -0.69 1.88
N VAL A 73 10.06 -1.49 0.82
CA VAL A 73 9.89 -1.00 -0.55
C VAL A 73 8.40 -0.82 -0.83
N GLY A 74 8.00 0.37 -1.27
CA GLY A 74 6.58 0.68 -1.49
C GLY A 74 5.78 0.80 -0.19
N CYS A 75 6.35 1.47 0.82
CA CYS A 75 5.77 1.59 2.17
C CYS A 75 4.43 2.35 2.25
N GLY A 76 3.87 2.83 1.13
CA GLY A 76 2.60 3.54 1.12
C GLY A 76 2.61 4.74 2.08
N LEU A 77 1.71 4.72 3.06
CA LEU A 77 1.61 5.74 4.11
C LEU A 77 2.57 5.54 5.29
N GLY A 78 3.31 4.42 5.32
CA GLY A 78 4.40 4.18 6.27
C GLY A 78 4.05 3.34 7.50
N ASP A 79 3.04 2.47 7.42
CA ASP A 79 2.55 1.67 8.56
C ASP A 79 3.63 0.77 9.19
N GLU A 80 4.66 0.36 8.43
CA GLU A 80 5.77 -0.46 8.91
C GLU A 80 7.06 0.34 9.23
N ALA A 81 7.01 1.67 9.29
CA ALA A 81 8.17 2.51 9.60
C ALA A 81 8.30 2.77 11.11
N GLU A 82 8.97 1.87 11.84
CA GLU A 82 9.50 2.13 13.20
C GLU A 82 11.04 2.13 13.25
#